data_AF-A0A1N6ECY8-F1
#
_entry.id   AF-A0A1N6ECY8-F1
#
_cell.length_a   1.000
_cell.length_b   1.000
_cell.length_c   1.000
_cell.angle_alpha   90.00
_cell.angle_beta   90.00
_cell.angle_gamma   90.00
#
_symmetry.space_group_name_H-M   'P 1'
#
loop_
_entity.id
_entity.type
_entity.pdbx_description
1 polymer ?
#
loop_
_entity_poly.entity_id
_entity_poly.type
_entity_poly.pdbx_seq_one_letter_code
_entity_poly.pdbx_strand_id
1 'polypeptide(L)'
;MSENEFENGHDEEHEGHEHEVEEALEEALELDTQTQIFLEMRRQNVDLLKIAAEVAGYTGAHAPLKPGDLKSAMKSIWDVYSELYVWIDPEESDDEEDDEEDDL
;
A
#
# COMPACT_ATOMS: atom_id res chain seq x y z
N MET A 1 21.51 -48.34 51.59
CA MET A 1 21.92 -46.93 51.44
C MET A 1 21.66 -46.62 49.98
N SER A 2 20.49 -46.09 49.60
CA SER A 2 20.09 -44.66 49.67
C SER A 2 21.15 -43.77 49.01
N GLU A 3 20.87 -42.89 48.06
CA GLU A 3 19.62 -42.23 47.63
C GLU A 3 19.84 -41.59 46.25
N ASN A 4 18.72 -41.23 45.60
CA ASN A 4 18.60 -40.50 44.34
C ASN A 4 19.47 -39.23 44.25
N GLU A 5 20.05 -38.99 43.08
CA GLU A 5 20.20 -37.63 42.55
C GLU A 5 19.53 -37.58 41.18
N PHE A 6 18.26 -37.12 41.20
CA PHE A 6 17.61 -36.51 40.05
C PHE A 6 18.30 -35.17 39.82
N GLU A 7 19.17 -35.06 38.82
CA GLU A 7 19.50 -33.76 38.26
C GLU A 7 18.48 -33.45 37.15
N ASN A 8 17.41 -32.79 37.60
CA ASN A 8 16.55 -31.97 36.76
C ASN A 8 17.41 -30.85 36.15
N GLY A 9 17.55 -30.86 34.83
CA GLY A 9 18.11 -29.78 34.04
C GLY A 9 17.33 -29.60 32.75
N HIS A 10 16.02 -29.39 32.86
CA HIS A 10 15.14 -28.92 31.80
C HIS A 10 14.39 -27.72 32.40
N ASP A 11 14.88 -26.48 32.25
CA ASP A 11 14.05 -25.26 32.35
C ASP A 11 14.83 -23.94 32.13
N GLU A 12 15.58 -23.78 31.04
CA GLU A 12 16.13 -22.45 30.67
C GLU A 12 15.99 -22.10 29.18
N GLU A 13 15.22 -22.86 28.39
CA GLU A 13 15.00 -22.55 26.95
C GLU A 13 13.61 -21.97 26.63
N HIS A 14 12.77 -21.70 27.63
CA HIS A 14 11.40 -21.21 27.41
C HIS A 14 11.22 -19.68 27.55
N GLU A 15 12.08 -18.97 28.28
CA GLU A 15 11.89 -17.51 28.51
C GLU A 15 12.31 -16.63 27.32
N GLY A 16 13.31 -17.06 26.53
CA GLY A 16 13.76 -16.31 25.34
C GLY A 16 12.73 -16.35 24.20
N HIS A 17 12.05 -17.48 24.03
CA HIS A 17 11.07 -17.64 22.94
C HIS A 17 9.75 -16.91 23.23
N GLU A 18 9.33 -16.81 24.49
CA GLU A 18 8.11 -16.05 24.86
C GLU A 18 8.30 -14.54 24.65
N HIS A 19 9.47 -13.99 24.96
CA HIS A 19 9.77 -12.57 24.74
C HIS A 19 9.86 -12.20 23.26
N GLU A 20 10.52 -13.03 22.44
CA GLU A 20 10.58 -12.83 20.98
C GLU A 20 9.21 -12.91 20.31
N VAL A 21 8.31 -13.77 20.82
CA VAL A 21 6.92 -13.87 20.32
C VAL A 21 6.08 -12.67 20.75
N GLU A 22 6.28 -12.18 21.98
CA GLU A 22 5.58 -10.98 22.48
C GLU A 22 6.03 -9.72 21.72
N GLU A 23 7.33 -9.57 21.44
CA GLU A 23 7.88 -8.47 20.63
C GLU A 23 7.39 -8.54 19.17
N ALA A 24 7.38 -9.73 18.56
CA ALA A 24 6.84 -9.91 17.21
C ALA A 24 5.32 -9.64 17.13
N LEU A 25 4.58 -9.92 18.20
CA LEU A 25 3.14 -9.63 18.28
C LEU A 25 2.89 -8.13 18.44
N GLU A 26 3.71 -7.44 19.24
CA GLU A 26 3.66 -5.98 19.39
C GLU A 26 4.02 -5.27 18.07
N GLU A 27 5.08 -5.70 17.39
CA GLU A 27 5.46 -5.17 16.08
C GLU A 27 4.37 -5.41 15.03
N ALA A 28 3.72 -6.58 15.02
CA ALA A 28 2.61 -6.87 14.13
C ALA A 28 1.37 -5.99 14.40
N LEU A 29 1.08 -5.70 15.68
CA LEU A 29 0.00 -4.80 16.07
C LEU A 29 0.31 -3.34 15.71
N GLU A 30 1.56 -2.92 15.86
CA GLU A 30 2.02 -1.62 15.41
C GLU A 30 1.96 -1.50 13.88
N LEU A 31 2.37 -2.53 13.15
CA LEU A 31 2.27 -2.58 11.69
C LEU A 31 0.81 -2.51 11.21
N ASP A 32 -0.10 -3.23 11.87
CA ASP A 32 -1.54 -3.16 11.59
C ASP A 32 -2.09 -1.76 11.87
N THR A 33 -1.71 -1.16 13.00
CA THR A 33 -2.11 0.20 13.36
C THR A 33 -1.57 1.24 12.37
N GLN A 34 -0.30 1.14 11.97
CA GLN A 34 0.31 2.00 10.96
C GLN A 34 -0.37 1.84 9.60
N THR A 35 -0.70 0.61 9.20
CA THR A 35 -1.45 0.32 7.98
C THR A 35 -2.82 0.98 8.00
N GLN A 36 -3.55 0.88 9.12
CA GLN A 36 -4.84 1.55 9.30
C GLN A 36 -4.72 3.07 9.20
N ILE A 37 -3.69 3.67 9.81
CA ILE A 37 -3.42 5.12 9.72
C ILE A 37 -3.17 5.53 8.26
N PHE A 38 -2.36 4.77 7.53
CA PHE A 38 -2.07 5.05 6.12
C PHE A 38 -3.34 5.00 5.26
N LEU A 39 -4.17 3.96 5.44
CA LEU A 39 -5.42 3.82 4.70
C LEU A 39 -6.42 4.96 5.01
N GLU A 40 -6.51 5.38 6.27
CA GLU A 40 -7.37 6.49 6.68
C GLU A 40 -6.87 7.83 6.11
N MET A 41 -5.55 8.08 6.11
CA MET A 41 -4.99 9.26 5.43
C MET A 41 -5.28 9.23 3.92
N ARG A 42 -5.16 8.06 3.27
CA ARG A 42 -5.47 7.93 1.84
C ARG A 42 -6.95 8.18 1.55
N ARG A 43 -7.84 7.71 2.42
CA ARG A 43 -9.28 8.02 2.36
C ARG A 43 -9.53 9.52 2.47
N GLN A 44 -8.91 10.19 3.43
CA GLN A 44 -9.05 11.64 3.61
C GLN A 44 -8.56 12.41 2.38
N ASN A 45 -7.46 11.99 1.76
CA ASN A 45 -6.96 12.59 0.51
C ASN A 45 -7.96 12.44 -0.64
N VAL A 46 -8.61 11.27 -0.78
CA VAL A 46 -9.65 11.06 -1.80
C VAL A 46 -10.85 11.96 -1.55
N ASP A 47 -11.27 12.14 -0.30
CA ASP A 47 -12.39 13.01 0.04
C ASP A 47 -12.05 14.50 -0.21
N LEU A 48 -10.80 14.91 0.02
CA LEU A 48 -10.32 16.25 -0.37
C LEU A 48 -10.38 16.47 -1.88
N LEU A 49 -10.00 15.47 -2.69
CA LEU A 49 -10.11 15.56 -4.16
C LEU A 49 -11.56 15.72 -4.62
N LYS A 50 -12.51 15.02 -3.99
CA LYS A 50 -13.94 15.18 -4.29
C LYS A 50 -14.42 16.59 -4.00
N ILE A 51 -14.07 17.15 -2.84
CA ILE A 51 -14.42 18.52 -2.46
C ILE A 51 -13.79 19.52 -3.44
N ALA A 52 -12.52 19.32 -3.81
CA ALA A 52 -11.86 20.17 -4.79
C ALA A 52 -12.58 20.14 -6.16
N ALA A 53 -13.03 18.97 -6.60
CA ALA A 53 -13.81 18.82 -7.82
C ALA A 53 -15.17 19.54 -7.74
N GLU A 54 -15.85 19.47 -6.59
CA GLU A 54 -17.09 20.21 -6.31
C GLU A 54 -16.88 21.72 -6.38
N VAL A 55 -15.88 22.23 -5.65
CA VAL A 55 -15.55 23.66 -5.60
C VAL A 55 -15.12 24.20 -6.97
N ALA A 56 -14.39 23.39 -7.74
CA ALA A 56 -13.97 23.75 -9.09
C ALA A 56 -15.10 23.67 -10.13
N GLY A 57 -16.31 23.23 -9.73
CA GLY A 57 -17.47 23.14 -10.63
C GLY A 57 -17.43 21.94 -11.58
N TYR A 58 -16.57 20.95 -11.31
CA TYR A 58 -16.50 19.70 -12.08
C TYR A 58 -17.52 18.65 -11.62
N THR A 59 -18.46 18.99 -10.74
CA THR A 59 -19.57 18.13 -10.35
C THR A 59 -20.88 18.46 -11.06
N GLY A 60 -21.64 17.42 -11.42
CA GLY A 60 -22.97 17.55 -12.01
C GLY A 60 -23.07 17.01 -13.45
N ALA A 61 -24.21 17.24 -14.10
CA ALA A 61 -24.44 16.84 -15.48
C ALA A 61 -23.71 17.77 -16.44
N HIS A 62 -22.52 17.36 -16.88
CA HIS A 62 -21.75 18.09 -17.89
C HIS A 62 -22.34 17.86 -19.28
N ALA A 63 -22.30 18.89 -20.13
CA ALA A 63 -22.63 18.73 -21.54
C ALA A 63 -21.68 17.71 -22.17
N PRO A 64 -22.13 16.94 -23.19
CA PRO A 64 -21.25 16.03 -23.91
C PRO A 64 -20.00 16.76 -24.41
N LEU A 65 -18.85 16.09 -24.32
CA LEU A 65 -17.60 16.62 -24.88
C LEU A 65 -17.83 16.98 -26.36
N LYS A 66 -17.31 18.13 -26.77
CA LYS A 66 -17.31 18.48 -28.20
C LYS A 66 -16.42 17.46 -28.92
N PRO A 67 -16.74 17.07 -30.16
CA PRO A 67 -15.96 16.07 -30.90
C PRO A 67 -14.45 16.38 -30.99
N GLY A 68 -14.07 17.66 -31.05
CA GLY A 68 -12.66 18.09 -31.07
C GLY A 68 -11.93 17.93 -29.74
N ASP A 69 -12.66 17.91 -28.62
CA ASP A 69 -12.09 17.88 -27.27
C ASP A 69 -11.91 16.44 -26.76
N LEU A 70 -12.55 15.46 -27.41
CA LEU A 70 -12.55 14.07 -26.98
C LEU A 70 -11.14 13.47 -26.91
N LYS A 71 -10.31 13.70 -27.94
CA LYS A 71 -8.93 13.16 -27.98
C LYS A 71 -8.08 13.75 -26.85
N SER A 72 -8.23 15.04 -26.58
CA SER A 72 -7.53 15.70 -25.48
C SER A 72 -8.00 15.20 -24.13
N ALA A 73 -9.31 15.05 -23.94
CA ALA A 73 -9.89 14.54 -22.70
C ALA A 73 -9.45 13.10 -22.41
N MET A 74 -9.41 12.24 -23.43
CA MET A 74 -8.90 10.86 -23.29
C MET A 74 -7.42 10.83 -22.92
N LYS A 75 -6.60 11.71 -23.52
CA LYS A 75 -5.20 11.84 -23.14
C LYS A 75 -5.05 12.26 -21.67
N SER A 76 -5.80 13.27 -21.23
CA SER A 76 -5.75 13.71 -19.83
C SER A 76 -6.22 12.63 -18.85
N ILE A 77 -7.25 11.85 -19.20
CA ILE A 77 -7.70 10.72 -18.36
C ILE A 77 -6.61 9.64 -18.29
N TRP A 78 -5.98 9.33 -19.44
CA TRP A 78 -4.88 8.38 -19.49
C TRP A 78 -3.71 8.81 -18.61
N ASP A 79 -3.25 10.07 -18.75
CA ASP A 79 -2.11 10.60 -18.00
C ASP A 79 -2.36 10.51 -16.46
N VAL A 80 -3.58 10.81 -16.00
CA VAL A 80 -3.97 10.67 -14.58
C VAL A 80 -4.01 9.20 -14.14
N TYR A 81 -4.53 8.32 -15.00
CA TYR A 81 -4.66 6.90 -14.66
C TYR A 81 -3.30 6.20 -14.59
N SER A 82 -2.39 6.51 -15.52
CA SER A 82 -1.01 5.99 -15.49
C SER A 82 -0.27 6.45 -14.24
N GLU A 83 -0.41 7.71 -13.83
CA GLU A 83 0.22 8.21 -12.60
C GLU A 83 -0.35 7.54 -11.35
N LEU A 84 -1.67 7.32 -11.30
CA LEU A 84 -2.30 6.58 -10.21
C LEU A 84 -1.84 5.12 -10.16
N TYR A 85 -1.62 4.49 -11.32
CA TYR A 85 -1.18 3.10 -11.41
C TYR A 85 0.21 2.93 -10.79
N VAL A 86 1.16 3.80 -11.14
CA VAL A 86 2.50 3.88 -10.53
C VAL A 86 2.45 4.08 -9.02
N TRP A 87 1.46 4.83 -8.51
CA TRP A 87 1.28 5.01 -7.06
C TRP A 87 0.68 3.80 -6.33
N ILE A 88 0.04 2.89 -7.05
CA ILE A 88 -0.59 1.69 -6.48
C ILE A 88 0.41 0.54 -6.51
N ASP A 89 1.12 0.38 -7.61
CA ASP A 89 2.13 -0.64 -7.80
C ASP A 89 3.37 -0.03 -8.47
N PRO A 90 4.31 0.53 -7.68
CA PRO A 90 5.51 1.14 -8.22
C PRO A 90 6.47 0.11 -8.81
N GLU A 91 6.40 -1.17 -8.41
CA GLU A 91 7.30 -2.22 -8.90
C GLU A 91 6.89 -2.69 -10.31
N GLU A 92 5.59 -2.76 -10.63
CA GLU A 92 5.12 -3.10 -11.98
C GLU A 92 5.46 -2.02 -13.04
N SER A 93 5.69 -0.77 -12.60
CA SER A 93 6.08 0.32 -13.50
C SER A 93 7.56 0.34 -13.91
N ASP A 94 8.42 -0.44 -13.22
CA ASP A 94 9.84 -0.58 -13.54
C ASP A 94 10.10 -1.64 -14.64
N ASP A 95 9.09 -2.43 -15.02
CA ASP A 95 9.18 -3.50 -16.04
C ASP A 95 9.02 -2.99 -17.50
N GLU A 96 8.89 -1.67 -17.74
CA GLU A 96 8.86 -1.08 -19.09
C GLU A 96 10.25 -0.64 -19.63
N GLU A 97 11.35 -0.92 -18.91
CA GLU A 97 12.73 -0.64 -19.37
C GLU A 97 13.47 -1.89 -19.91
N ASP A 98 12.84 -2.72 -20.75
CA ASP A 98 13.57 -3.79 -21.48
C ASP A 98 13.05 -4.05 -22.91
N ASP A 99 12.63 -2.98 -23.62
CA ASP A 99 12.60 -3.01 -25.09
C ASP A 99 14.04 -2.83 -25.61
N GLU A 100 14.85 -3.89 -25.47
CA GLU A 100 16.10 -4.04 -26.21
C GLU A 100 15.81 -3.87 -27.71
N GLU A 101 16.49 -2.91 -28.32
CA GLU A 101 16.59 -2.71 -29.77
C GLU A 101 17.01 -4.03 -30.46
N ASP A 102 16.06 -4.81 -30.98
CA ASP A 102 16.38 -5.89 -31.93
C ASP A 102 16.31 -5.32 -33.36
N ASP A 103 17.47 -4.81 -33.77
CA ASP A 103 17.82 -4.31 -35.09
C ASP A 103 17.90 -5.50 -36.08
N LEU A 104 16.84 -5.78 -36.85
CA LEU A 104 16.83 -6.74 -37.99
C LEU A 104 15.87 -6.37 -39.14
#